data_AF-A0A086MPW4-F1
#
_entry.id   AF-A0A086MPW4-F1
#
_cell.length_a   1.000
_cell.length_b   1.000
_cell.length_c   1.000
_cell.angle_alpha   90.00
_cell.angle_beta   90.00
_cell.angle_gamma   90.00
#
_symmetry.space_group_name_H-M   'P 1'
#
loop_
_entity.id
_entity.type
_entity.pdbx_description
1 polymer ?
#
loop_
_entity_poly.entity_id
_entity_poly.type
_entity_poly.pdbx_seq_one_letter_code
_entity_poly.pdbx_strand_id
1 'polypeptide(L)'
;MGVTSARQPLHDWILLGVNLDWKQGELVLSVSWRGEASSIVCSDIQMLTIPRAFPWGPSAFIYEVRGPGTASEGYERLVIQIQSGDEIEIIARRFSLPADQHPDADDPSRLPGGR
;
A
#
# COMPACT_ATOMS: atom_id res chain seq x y z
N MET A 1 -8.83 20.78 -19.34
CA MET A 1 -8.16 20.83 -18.02
C MET A 1 -7.50 19.48 -17.81
N GLY A 2 -6.19 19.39 -17.98
CA GLY A 2 -5.48 18.13 -17.80
C GLY A 2 -5.44 17.81 -16.31
N VAL A 3 -6.14 16.77 -15.90
CA VAL A 3 -5.88 16.15 -14.60
C VAL A 3 -4.50 15.53 -14.69
N THR A 4 -3.51 16.18 -14.10
CA THR A 4 -2.23 15.54 -13.79
C THR A 4 -2.56 14.33 -12.92
N SER A 5 -2.56 13.15 -13.53
CA SER A 5 -2.80 11.89 -12.82
C SER A 5 -1.65 11.73 -11.82
N ALA A 6 -1.90 12.10 -10.57
CA ALA A 6 -0.98 11.80 -9.47
C ALA A 6 -0.83 10.27 -9.44
N ARG A 7 0.41 9.80 -9.57
CA ARG A 7 0.74 8.37 -9.63
C ARG A 7 0.33 7.72 -8.31
N GLN A 8 -0.40 6.61 -8.38
CA GLN A 8 -0.84 5.89 -7.18
C GLN A 8 0.29 4.98 -6.68
N PRO A 9 0.71 5.13 -5.41
CA PRO A 9 1.72 4.25 -4.83
C PRO A 9 1.21 2.80 -4.80
N LEU A 10 2.12 1.85 -5.06
CA LEU A 10 1.87 0.41 -5.00
C LEU A 10 0.86 -0.16 -6.02
N HIS A 11 0.44 0.61 -7.03
CA HIS A 11 -0.35 0.08 -8.15
C HIS A 11 0.40 -1.04 -8.87
N ASP A 12 -0.30 -2.11 -9.26
CA ASP A 12 0.23 -3.31 -9.92
C ASP A 12 1.16 -4.19 -9.04
N TRP A 13 1.36 -3.85 -7.76
CA TRP A 13 2.07 -4.73 -6.83
C TRP A 13 1.21 -5.96 -6.50
N ILE A 14 1.85 -7.09 -6.19
CA ILE A 14 1.17 -8.34 -5.85
C ILE A 14 1.22 -8.53 -4.34
N LEU A 15 0.07 -8.69 -3.69
CA LEU A 15 -0.02 -9.13 -2.30
C LEU A 15 0.29 -10.63 -2.21
N LEU A 16 1.35 -10.96 -1.48
CA LEU A 16 1.82 -12.34 -1.30
C LEU A 16 1.30 -12.98 -0.02
N GLY A 17 1.08 -12.19 1.03
CA GLY A 17 0.69 -12.71 2.32
C GLY A 17 0.37 -11.63 3.34
N VAL A 18 -0.33 -12.07 4.38
CA VAL A 18 -0.74 -11.26 5.54
C VAL A 18 -0.27 -11.99 6.79
N ASN A 19 0.57 -11.35 7.59
CA ASN A 19 1.03 -11.86 8.88
C ASN A 19 0.67 -10.87 9.99
N LEU A 20 -0.09 -11.32 10.98
CA LEU A 20 -0.58 -10.52 12.09
C LEU A 20 -0.13 -11.13 13.41
N ASP A 21 0.67 -10.38 14.17
CA ASP A 21 0.87 -10.61 15.60
C ASP A 21 -0.04 -9.66 16.39
N TRP A 22 -1.22 -10.16 16.77
CA TRP A 22 -2.20 -9.36 17.49
C TRP A 22 -1.72 -8.93 18.88
N LYS A 23 -0.88 -9.74 19.53
CA LYS A 23 -0.40 -9.44 20.88
C LYS A 23 0.59 -8.28 20.87
N GLN A 24 1.45 -8.22 19.85
CA GLN A 24 2.38 -7.11 19.64
C GLN A 24 1.75 -5.92 18.90
N GLY A 25 0.61 -6.13 18.25
CA GLY A 25 -0.03 -5.11 17.41
C GLY A 25 0.74 -4.87 16.11
N GLU A 26 1.42 -5.89 15.59
CA GLU A 26 2.22 -5.81 14.36
C GLU A 26 1.53 -6.52 13.21
N LEU A 27 1.43 -5.83 12.07
CA LEU A 27 0.93 -6.39 10.81
C LEU A 27 1.99 -6.20 9.73
N VAL A 28 2.31 -7.29 9.04
CA VAL A 28 3.19 -7.29 7.88
C VAL A 28 2.40 -7.82 6.68
N LEU A 29 2.25 -6.98 5.66
CA LEU A 29 1.78 -7.41 4.35
C LEU A 29 2.99 -7.62 3.46
N SER A 30 3.25 -8.87 3.08
CA SER A 30 4.30 -9.19 2.12
C SER A 30 3.79 -8.87 0.71
N VAL A 31 4.56 -8.07 -0.03
CA VAL A 31 4.19 -7.62 -1.37
C VAL A 31 5.35 -7.85 -2.34
N SER A 32 5.06 -7.91 -3.64
CA SER A 32 6.10 -7.98 -4.66
C SER A 32 5.82 -7.05 -5.84
N TRP A 33 6.90 -6.47 -6.37
CA TRP A 33 6.92 -5.74 -7.61
C TRP A 33 7.91 -6.39 -8.56
N ARG A 34 7.45 -6.84 -9.74
CA ARG A 34 8.30 -7.46 -10.77
C ARG A 34 9.22 -8.60 -10.26
N GLY A 35 8.77 -9.34 -9.25
CA GLY A 35 9.51 -10.44 -8.64
C GLY A 35 10.43 -10.04 -7.48
N GLU A 36 10.60 -8.74 -7.22
CA GLU A 36 11.29 -8.24 -6.03
C GLU A 36 10.31 -8.20 -4.85
N ALA A 37 10.70 -8.75 -3.70
CA ALA A 37 9.86 -8.81 -2.52
C ALA A 37 10.09 -7.58 -1.62
N SER A 38 9.02 -7.09 -1.00
CA SER A 38 9.05 -6.03 0.00
C SER A 38 7.91 -6.21 1.01
N SER A 39 7.72 -5.24 1.89
CA SER A 39 6.70 -5.30 2.93
C SER A 39 6.07 -3.96 3.23
N ILE A 40 4.76 -3.96 3.46
CA ILE A 40 4.08 -2.91 4.21
C ILE A 40 4.06 -3.33 5.67
N VAL A 41 4.61 -2.50 6.56
CA VAL A 41 4.68 -2.78 8.00
C VAL A 41 3.81 -1.78 8.74
N CYS A 42 2.94 -2.28 9.60
CA CYS A 42 2.07 -1.47 10.44
C CYS A 42 2.34 -1.79 11.91
N SER A 43 2.41 -0.77 12.75
CA SER A 43 2.65 -0.91 14.19
C SER A 43 1.49 -0.33 15.00
N ASP A 44 1.24 -0.94 16.16
CA ASP A 44 0.13 -0.59 17.07
C ASP A 44 -1.24 -0.69 16.35
N ILE A 45 -1.52 -1.85 15.75
CA ILE A 45 -2.78 -2.15 15.07
C ILE A 45 -3.97 -2.02 16.02
N GLN A 46 -5.01 -1.30 15.58
CA GLN A 46 -6.31 -1.25 16.22
C GLN A 46 -7.34 -2.11 15.50
N MET A 47 -7.30 -2.13 14.16
CA MET A 47 -8.28 -2.84 13.34
C MET A 47 -7.64 -3.38 12.07
N LEU A 48 -8.04 -4.60 11.71
CA LEU A 48 -7.77 -5.19 10.40
C LEU A 48 -9.04 -5.84 9.88
N THR A 49 -9.48 -5.43 8.69
CA THR A 49 -10.59 -6.04 7.96
C THR A 49 -10.07 -6.61 6.64
N ILE A 50 -10.25 -7.90 6.44
CA ILE A 50 -9.90 -8.61 5.19
C ILE A 50 -11.14 -9.41 4.76
N PRO A 51 -12.01 -8.82 3.92
CA PRO A 51 -13.14 -9.55 3.39
C PRO A 51 -12.65 -10.61 2.39
N ARG A 52 -13.47 -11.62 2.17
CA ARG A 52 -13.31 -12.60 1.08
C ARG A 52 -14.58 -12.65 0.25
N ALA A 53 -15.11 -11.48 -0.10
CA ALA A 53 -16.34 -11.35 -0.88
C ALA A 53 -16.06 -11.64 -2.36
N PHE A 54 -14.87 -11.26 -2.84
CA PHE A 54 -14.39 -11.53 -4.19
C PHE A 54 -13.06 -12.29 -4.14
N PRO A 55 -13.10 -13.63 -3.97
CA PRO A 55 -11.90 -14.45 -3.81
C PRO A 55 -10.83 -14.11 -4.84
N TRP A 56 -9.61 -13.87 -4.36
CA TRP A 56 -8.52 -13.42 -5.20
C TRP A 56 -8.14 -14.51 -6.20
N GLY A 57 -7.81 -14.10 -7.43
CA GLY A 57 -7.33 -14.99 -8.48
C GLY A 57 -5.92 -15.51 -8.20
N PRO A 58 -5.25 -16.12 -9.20
CA PRO A 58 -3.88 -16.63 -9.08
C PRO A 58 -2.85 -15.58 -8.64
N SER A 59 -3.19 -14.30 -8.76
CA SER A 59 -2.38 -13.17 -8.30
C SER A 59 -3.29 -12.11 -7.70
N ALA A 60 -2.97 -11.67 -6.48
CA ALA A 60 -3.69 -10.61 -5.78
C ALA A 60 -3.06 -9.25 -6.09
N PHE A 61 -3.31 -8.75 -7.31
CA PHE A 61 -2.83 -7.44 -7.73
C PHE A 61 -3.51 -6.32 -6.93
N ILE A 62 -2.71 -5.36 -6.48
CA ILE A 62 -3.16 -4.13 -5.85
C ILE A 62 -3.61 -3.17 -6.95
N TYR A 63 -4.88 -2.81 -6.90
CA TYR A 63 -5.48 -1.84 -7.80
C TYR A 63 -5.24 -0.41 -7.33
N GLU A 64 -5.46 -0.14 -6.04
CA GLU A 64 -5.29 1.20 -5.48
C GLU A 64 -4.90 1.11 -4.00
N VAL A 65 -4.08 2.07 -3.56
CA VAL A 65 -3.82 2.31 -2.13
C VAL A 65 -4.26 3.72 -1.78
N ARG A 66 -5.10 3.83 -0.73
CA ARG A 66 -5.62 5.09 -0.21
C ARG A 66 -5.14 5.28 1.24
N GLY A 67 -4.33 6.32 1.46
CA GLY A 67 -3.72 6.64 2.75
C GLY A 67 -2.19 6.44 2.76
N PRO A 68 -1.54 6.48 3.94
CA PRO A 68 -2.14 6.64 5.26
C PRO A 68 -2.84 8.00 5.42
N GLY A 69 -4.02 8.02 6.03
CA GLY A 69 -4.78 9.24 6.36
C GLY A 69 -5.34 9.19 7.77
N THR A 70 -5.75 10.32 8.35
CA THR A 70 -6.25 10.35 9.75
C THR A 70 -7.53 9.54 9.92
N ALA A 71 -7.58 8.67 10.95
CA ALA A 71 -8.75 7.87 11.31
C ALA A 71 -9.41 8.36 12.61
N SER A 72 -8.63 8.41 13.69
CA SER A 72 -9.01 8.88 15.03
C SER A 72 -7.76 9.42 15.73
N GLU A 73 -7.89 9.91 16.96
CA GLU A 73 -6.76 10.50 17.69
C GLU A 73 -5.56 9.55 17.80
N GLY A 74 -4.47 9.89 17.11
CA GLY A 74 -3.23 9.13 17.07
C GLY A 74 -3.26 7.84 16.24
N TYR A 75 -4.28 7.63 15.41
CA TYR A 75 -4.39 6.50 14.48
C TYR A 75 -4.60 6.96 13.05
N GLU A 76 -4.01 6.21 12.14
CA GLU A 76 -4.09 6.38 10.69
C GLU A 76 -4.85 5.20 10.07
N ARG A 77 -5.47 5.46 8.92
CA ARG A 77 -6.21 4.49 8.11
C ARG A 77 -5.50 4.30 6.78
N LEU A 78 -5.31 3.05 6.40
CA LEU A 78 -4.84 2.63 5.08
C LEU A 78 -5.89 1.69 4.48
N VAL A 79 -6.26 1.93 3.23
CA VAL A 79 -7.10 1.01 2.46
C VAL A 79 -6.34 0.54 1.23
N ILE A 80 -6.32 -0.77 1.03
CA ILE A 80 -5.71 -1.44 -0.12
C ILE A 80 -6.83 -2.15 -0.87
N GLN A 81 -7.09 -1.71 -2.10
CA GLN A 81 -8.06 -2.36 -2.97
C GLN A 81 -7.36 -3.41 -3.82
N ILE A 82 -7.81 -4.66 -3.73
CA ILE A 82 -7.37 -5.73 -4.61
C ILE A 82 -8.16 -5.65 -5.92
N GLN A 83 -7.53 -5.97 -7.05
CA GLN A 83 -8.14 -5.92 -8.38
C GLN A 83 -9.40 -6.78 -8.51
N SER A 84 -9.55 -7.83 -7.69
CA SER A 84 -10.78 -8.64 -7.64
C SER A 84 -11.99 -7.89 -7.07
N GLY A 85 -11.75 -6.82 -6.30
CA GLY A 85 -12.78 -5.96 -5.70
C GLY A 85 -12.80 -5.95 -4.17
N ASP A 86 -12.08 -6.85 -3.49
CA ASP A 86 -11.98 -6.82 -2.03
C ASP A 86 -11.15 -5.61 -1.56
N GLU A 87 -11.57 -4.97 -0.46
CA GLU A 87 -10.83 -3.90 0.19
C GLU A 87 -10.29 -4.36 1.54
N ILE A 88 -8.96 -4.32 1.68
CA ILE A 88 -8.28 -4.53 2.95
C ILE A 88 -8.21 -3.18 3.67
N GLU A 89 -8.77 -3.11 4.86
CA GLU A 89 -8.76 -1.91 5.68
C GLU A 89 -7.95 -2.12 6.96
N ILE A 90 -7.05 -1.17 7.23
CA ILE A 90 -6.14 -1.22 8.36
C ILE A 90 -6.24 0.11 9.12
N ILE A 91 -6.39 0.03 10.44
CA ILE A 91 -6.20 1.16 11.35
C ILE A 91 -5.03 0.84 12.27
N ALA A 92 -3.99 1.68 12.24
CA ALA A 92 -2.75 1.53 12.99
C ALA A 92 -2.18 2.90 13.39
N ARG A 93 -1.23 2.95 14.33
CA ARG A 93 -0.59 4.24 14.67
C ARG A 93 0.46 4.67 13.67
N ARG A 94 1.11 3.70 13.01
CA ARG A 94 2.21 3.95 12.08
C ARG A 94 2.17 2.97 10.92
N PHE A 95 2.48 3.49 9.74
CA PHE A 95 2.66 2.72 8.52
C PHE A 95 4.06 2.97 7.95
N SER A 96 4.73 1.89 7.54
CA SER A 96 5.94 1.92 6.73
C SER A 96 5.61 1.28 5.39
N LEU A 97 5.58 2.09 4.33
CA LEU A 97 5.34 1.64 2.97
C LEU A 97 6.68 1.42 2.25
N PRO A 98 6.76 0.49 1.29
CA PRO A 98 7.90 0.42 0.38
C PRO A 98 8.15 1.78 -0.28
N ALA A 99 9.42 2.16 -0.43
CA ALA A 99 9.78 3.28 -1.28
C ALA A 99 9.29 3.01 -2.71
N ASP A 100 8.82 4.05 -3.42
CA ASP A 100 8.35 3.90 -4.79
C ASP A 100 9.54 3.42 -5.66
N GLN A 101 9.53 2.15 -6.07
CA GLN A 101 10.64 1.50 -6.77
C GLN A 101 10.68 1.85 -8.27
N HIS A 102 10.20 3.03 -8.65
CA HIS A 102 10.19 3.43 -10.05
C HIS A 102 11.51 4.11 -10.47
N PRO A 103 12.18 3.64 -11.54
CA PRO A 103 13.47 4.19 -11.97
C PRO A 103 13.42 5.66 -12.42
N ASP A 104 12.23 6.22 -12.71
CA ASP A 104 12.09 7.66 -13.06
C ASP A 104 12.09 8.60 -11.85
N ALA A 105 12.06 8.09 -10.61
CA ALA A 105 12.07 8.95 -9.42
C ALA A 105 13.43 9.62 -9.19
N ASP A 106 14.49 9.08 -9.81
CA ASP A 106 15.89 9.49 -9.63
C ASP A 106 16.55 9.97 -10.95
N ASP A 107 15.78 10.50 -11.90
CA ASP A 107 16.35 11.08 -13.14
C ASP A 107 16.74 12.57 -12.95
N PRO A 108 18.03 12.90 -12.75
CA PRO A 108 18.48 14.28 -12.59
C PRO A 108 18.35 15.12 -13.87
N SER A 109 18.03 14.52 -15.02
CA SER A 109 17.90 15.24 -16.29
C SER A 109 16.57 16.00 -16.47
N ARG A 110 15.64 15.87 -15.50
CA ARG A 110 14.37 16.63 -15.46
C ARG A 110 14.42 17.96 -14.71
N LEU A 111 15.61 18.46 -14.33
CA LEU A 111 15.72 19.86 -13.88
C LEU A 111 15.26 20.78 -15.03
N PRO A 112 14.27 21.67 -14.83
CA PRO A 112 13.90 22.62 -15.87
C PRO A 112 15.13 23.49 -16.16
N GLY A 113 15.56 23.48 -17.43
CA GLY A 113 16.66 24.28 -17.92
C GLY A 113 16.55 25.71 -17.40
N GLY A 114 17.58 26.13 -16.66
CA GLY A 114 17.73 27.49 -16.18
C GLY A 114 17.69 28.47 -17.34
N ARG A 115 17.01 29.59 -17.10
CA ARG A 115 16.84 30.74 -17.99
C ARG A 115 18.13 31.19 -18.68
#